data_AF-A0A2H0CU01-F1
#
_entry.id   AF-A0A2H0CU01-F1
#
_cell.length_a   1.000
_cell.length_b   1.000
_cell.length_c   1.000
_cell.angle_alpha   90.00
_cell.angle_beta   90.00
_cell.angle_gamma   90.00
#
_symmetry.space_group_name_H-M   'P 1'
#
loop_
_entity.id
_entity.type
_entity.pdbx_description
1 polymer ?
#
loop_
_entity_poly.entity_id
_entity_poly.type
_entity_poly.pdbx_seq_one_letter_code
_entity_poly.pdbx_strand_id
1 'polypeptide(L)'
;MLEIKALQRKFNQNVPASEAHEKRLESKGEQLEILAAIALFKKLRNRFIVARTSLYDDYKNKVDMLIIERATNTPLCTIDEVSAIGGPKFEQKKAFTLEQNGRRHGATVKYGLSVSEDGTQIDKTEMLHIPSFYLPLPPDRLAAGMKEVELSLEKESEFENNFFEYFKTTIAAQTAGALFAYPNMDNTMKKRLIALQDAIANMDNTMEATTGKTAL
;
A
#
# COMPACT_ATOMS: atom_id res chain seq x y z
N MET A 1 -24.29 2.63 -3.12
CA MET A 1 -24.31 4.11 -3.29
C MET A 1 -24.78 4.85 -2.02
N LEU A 2 -25.84 4.39 -1.34
CA LEU A 2 -26.32 4.98 -0.08
C LEU A 2 -25.28 4.96 1.06
N GLU A 3 -24.52 3.86 1.20
CA GLU A 3 -23.51 3.73 2.26
C GLU A 3 -22.32 4.68 2.08
N ILE A 4 -21.82 4.87 0.85
CA ILE A 4 -20.72 5.81 0.56
C ILE A 4 -21.16 7.24 0.88
N LYS A 5 -22.38 7.63 0.49
CA LYS A 5 -22.95 8.95 0.83
C LYS A 5 -23.11 9.13 2.35
N ALA A 6 -23.47 8.07 3.07
CA ALA A 6 -23.56 8.10 4.54
C ALA A 6 -22.18 8.21 5.21
N LEU A 7 -21.16 7.51 4.69
CA LEU A 7 -19.77 7.65 5.14
C LEU A 7 -19.25 9.06 4.87
N GLN A 8 -19.45 9.60 3.66
CA GLN A 8 -19.09 10.97 3.30
C GLN A 8 -19.76 12.01 4.22
N ARG A 9 -21.04 11.82 4.57
CA ARG A 9 -21.76 12.68 5.52
C ARG A 9 -21.21 12.59 6.94
N LYS A 10 -20.93 11.39 7.44
CA LYS A 10 -20.27 11.20 8.75
C LYS A 10 -18.88 11.85 8.77
N PHE A 11 -18.20 11.84 7.63
CA PHE A 11 -16.83 12.31 7.51
C PHE A 11 -16.71 13.83 7.33
N ASN A 12 -17.68 14.48 6.69
CA ASN A 12 -17.64 15.92 6.42
C ASN A 12 -18.18 16.82 7.56
N GLN A 13 -18.59 16.28 8.72
CA GLN A 13 -19.00 17.01 9.94
C GLN A 13 -19.51 18.47 9.73
N ASN A 14 -20.54 18.66 8.89
CA ASN A 14 -21.14 19.97 8.59
C ASN A 14 -20.23 21.07 8.00
N VAL A 15 -19.05 20.72 7.49
CA VAL A 15 -18.15 21.61 6.75
C VAL A 15 -18.37 21.41 5.25
N PRO A 16 -18.33 22.47 4.41
CA PRO A 16 -18.38 22.33 2.96
C PRO A 16 -17.34 21.30 2.47
N ALA A 17 -17.72 20.44 1.53
CA ALA A 17 -16.89 19.31 1.10
C ALA A 17 -15.50 19.73 0.58
N SER A 18 -15.38 20.93 0.00
CA SER A 18 -14.11 21.53 -0.44
C SER A 18 -13.19 21.89 0.74
N GLU A 19 -13.71 22.58 1.75
CA GLU A 19 -12.94 23.01 2.93
C GLU A 19 -12.56 21.82 3.83
N ALA A 20 -13.42 20.81 3.90
CA ALA A 20 -13.11 19.53 4.56
C ALA A 20 -12.02 18.75 3.81
N HIS A 21 -11.94 18.88 2.49
CA HIS A 21 -10.90 18.24 1.69
C HIS A 21 -9.54 18.94 1.85
N GLU A 22 -9.50 20.27 1.82
CA GLU A 22 -8.27 21.06 2.02
C GLU A 22 -7.65 20.79 3.41
N LYS A 23 -8.45 20.85 4.49
CA LYS A 23 -7.95 20.54 5.84
C LYS A 23 -7.45 19.09 5.99
N ARG A 24 -7.92 18.16 5.15
CA ARG A 24 -7.45 16.76 5.18
C ARG A 24 -6.07 16.60 4.55
N LEU A 25 -5.83 17.29 3.43
CA LEU A 25 -4.51 17.31 2.76
C LEU A 25 -3.41 17.88 3.68
N GLU A 26 -3.79 18.68 4.67
CA GLU A 26 -2.88 19.20 5.70
C GLU A 26 -2.58 18.19 6.82
N SER A 27 -3.35 17.10 6.93
CA SER A 27 -3.14 16.10 7.97
C SER A 27 -1.92 15.23 7.66
N LYS A 28 -1.14 14.90 8.70
CA LYS A 28 0.06 14.04 8.55
C LYS A 28 -0.27 12.65 8.02
N GLY A 29 -1.46 12.13 8.28
CA GLY A 29 -1.90 10.84 7.75
C GLY A 29 -2.03 10.90 6.23
N GLU A 30 -2.84 11.85 5.74
CA GLU A 30 -3.07 12.02 4.31
C GLU A 30 -1.77 12.36 3.54
N GLN A 31 -0.90 13.19 4.12
CA GLN A 31 0.41 13.48 3.53
C GLN A 31 1.28 12.23 3.38
N LEU A 32 1.24 11.33 4.38
CA LEU A 32 1.99 10.07 4.32
C LEU A 32 1.42 9.14 3.25
N GLU A 33 0.09 9.04 3.14
CA GLU A 33 -0.57 8.25 2.09
C GLU A 33 -0.20 8.77 0.69
N ILE A 34 -0.20 10.10 0.49
CA ILE A 34 0.21 10.73 -0.78
C ILE A 34 1.68 10.44 -1.08
N LEU A 35 2.57 10.64 -0.10
CA LEU A 35 4.00 10.41 -0.26
C LEU A 35 4.29 8.94 -0.60
N ALA A 36 3.70 8.01 0.15
CA ALA A 36 3.86 6.58 -0.06
C ALA A 36 3.32 6.17 -1.44
N ALA A 37 2.15 6.67 -1.83
CA ALA A 37 1.58 6.39 -3.14
C ALA A 37 2.50 6.84 -4.28
N ILE A 38 3.05 8.06 -4.22
CA ILE A 38 3.97 8.59 -5.23
C ILE A 38 5.25 7.76 -5.29
N ALA A 39 5.94 7.60 -4.15
CA ALA A 39 7.23 6.94 -4.10
C ALA A 39 7.14 5.46 -4.52
N LEU A 40 6.12 4.74 -4.01
CA LEU A 40 5.91 3.34 -4.37
C LEU A 40 5.43 3.21 -5.81
N PHE A 41 4.52 4.06 -6.30
CA PHE A 41 4.13 4.01 -7.71
C PHE A 41 5.34 4.16 -8.62
N LYS A 42 6.22 5.13 -8.38
CA LYS A 42 7.40 5.35 -9.21
C LYS A 42 8.30 4.13 -9.27
N LYS A 43 8.56 3.50 -8.12
CA LYS A 43 9.40 2.30 -8.02
C LYS A 43 8.76 1.04 -8.59
N LEU A 44 7.45 0.91 -8.48
CA LEU A 44 6.74 -0.34 -8.73
C LEU A 44 5.97 -0.37 -10.06
N ARG A 45 5.69 0.79 -10.69
CA ARG A 45 4.73 0.93 -11.82
C ARG A 45 4.97 0.01 -13.01
N ASN A 46 6.22 -0.37 -13.26
CA ASN A 46 6.58 -1.20 -14.41
C ASN A 46 6.00 -2.61 -14.32
N ARG A 47 5.87 -3.13 -13.09
CA ARG A 47 5.38 -4.49 -12.84
C ARG A 47 4.07 -4.52 -12.06
N PHE A 48 3.82 -3.51 -11.22
CA PHE A 48 2.67 -3.48 -10.33
C PHE A 48 1.75 -2.30 -10.61
N ILE A 49 0.49 -2.48 -10.24
CA ILE A 49 -0.47 -1.40 -10.05
C ILE A 49 -0.41 -1.03 -8.57
N VAL A 50 -0.12 0.23 -8.28
CA VAL A 50 -0.16 0.80 -6.93
C VAL A 50 -1.31 1.80 -6.89
N ALA A 51 -2.29 1.57 -6.02
CA ALA A 51 -3.48 2.41 -5.94
C ALA A 51 -3.94 2.58 -4.50
N ARG A 52 -4.41 3.79 -4.17
CA ARG A 52 -5.24 4.00 -2.98
C ARG A 52 -6.59 3.32 -3.16
N THR A 53 -7.15 2.79 -2.08
CA THR A 53 -8.43 2.06 -2.17
C THR A 53 -9.64 2.98 -2.15
N SER A 54 -10.82 2.38 -2.26
CA SER A 54 -12.07 3.11 -2.17
C SER A 54 -12.30 3.65 -0.75
N LEU A 55 -13.08 4.73 -0.66
CA LEU A 55 -13.57 5.30 0.60
C LEU A 55 -14.36 4.29 1.45
N TYR A 56 -14.87 3.21 0.86
CA TYR A 56 -15.46 2.13 1.64
C TYR A 56 -14.40 1.24 2.27
N ASP A 57 -13.38 0.84 1.50
CA ASP A 57 -12.34 -0.10 1.92
C ASP A 57 -11.42 0.51 2.99
N ASP A 58 -11.02 1.77 2.83
CA ASP A 58 -10.36 2.56 3.87
C ASP A 58 -11.16 2.51 5.21
N TYR A 59 -12.45 2.87 5.18
CA TYR A 59 -13.24 2.98 6.42
C TYR A 59 -13.62 1.65 7.04
N LYS A 60 -14.13 0.74 6.23
CA LYS A 60 -14.73 -0.53 6.67
C LYS A 60 -13.69 -1.62 6.79
N ASN A 61 -12.79 -1.71 5.81
CA ASN A 61 -11.82 -2.79 5.72
C ASN A 61 -10.44 -2.40 6.24
N LYS A 62 -10.18 -1.11 6.49
CA LYS A 62 -8.89 -0.59 7.00
C LYS A 62 -7.75 -0.88 6.04
N VAL A 63 -7.97 -0.47 4.79
CA VAL A 63 -7.01 -0.68 3.70
C VAL A 63 -6.79 0.65 3.00
N ASP A 64 -5.63 1.28 3.16
CA ASP A 64 -5.36 2.58 2.55
C ASP A 64 -4.87 2.42 1.11
N MET A 65 -3.97 1.45 0.90
CA MET A 65 -3.33 1.18 -0.37
C MET A 65 -3.35 -0.31 -0.73
N LEU A 66 -3.45 -0.59 -2.02
CA LEU A 66 -3.41 -1.91 -2.62
C LEU A 66 -2.33 -1.97 -3.71
N ILE A 67 -1.55 -3.05 -3.69
CA ILE A 67 -0.53 -3.37 -4.70
C ILE A 67 -0.94 -4.66 -5.42
N ILE A 68 -1.00 -4.62 -6.75
CA ILE A 68 -1.45 -5.73 -7.61
C ILE A 68 -0.37 -6.04 -8.65
N GLU A 69 -0.06 -7.31 -8.86
CA GLU A 69 0.79 -7.77 -9.98
C GLU A 69 0.05 -7.54 -11.30
N ARG A 70 0.61 -6.72 -12.19
CA ARG A 70 -0.06 -6.32 -13.44
C ARG A 70 -0.29 -7.51 -14.38
N ALA A 71 0.68 -8.42 -14.47
CA ALA A 71 0.62 -9.54 -15.40
C ALA A 71 -0.48 -10.56 -15.05
N THR A 72 -0.77 -10.74 -13.76
CA THR A 72 -1.68 -11.79 -13.28
C THR A 72 -2.94 -11.25 -12.62
N ASN A 73 -3.05 -9.93 -12.43
CA ASN A 73 -4.07 -9.28 -11.62
C ASN A 73 -4.15 -9.81 -10.17
N THR A 74 -3.07 -10.40 -9.65
CA THR A 74 -3.06 -10.97 -8.31
C THR A 74 -2.79 -9.87 -7.29
N PRO A 75 -3.66 -9.68 -6.27
CA PRO A 75 -3.37 -8.76 -5.17
C PRO A 75 -2.17 -9.29 -4.38
N LEU A 76 -1.14 -8.46 -4.29
CA LEU A 76 0.13 -8.81 -3.67
C LEU A 76 0.12 -8.46 -2.19
N CYS A 77 -0.23 -7.23 -1.86
CA CYS A 77 -0.41 -6.79 -0.48
C CYS A 77 -1.26 -5.51 -0.37
N THR A 78 -1.72 -5.25 0.85
CA THR A 78 -2.24 -3.96 1.26
C THR A 78 -1.26 -3.25 2.19
N ILE A 79 -1.12 -1.93 2.04
CA ILE A 79 -0.31 -1.09 2.93
C ILE A 79 -1.23 -0.13 3.67
N ASP A 80 -0.92 0.08 4.94
CA ASP A 80 -1.61 1.01 5.81
C ASP A 80 -0.58 1.91 6.54
N GLU A 81 -0.71 3.21 6.32
CA GLU A 81 0.29 4.20 6.71
C GLU A 81 0.15 4.62 8.19
N VAL A 82 1.28 4.79 8.87
CA VAL A 82 1.29 5.29 10.25
C VAL A 82 2.32 6.41 10.41
N SER A 83 1.86 7.63 10.69
CA SER A 83 2.74 8.79 10.88
C SER A 83 3.45 8.81 12.26
N ALA A 84 3.87 7.64 12.75
CA ALA A 84 4.56 7.45 14.03
C ALA A 84 5.29 6.09 14.05
N ILE A 85 6.44 6.04 14.72
CA ILE A 85 7.25 4.82 14.93
C ILE A 85 7.08 4.23 16.34
N GLY A 86 6.12 4.76 17.11
CA GLY A 86 5.88 4.36 18.49
C GLY A 86 4.60 4.98 19.06
N GLY A 87 4.22 4.53 20.26
CA GLY A 87 3.03 4.97 20.97
C GLY A 87 1.76 4.18 20.62
N PRO A 88 0.62 4.51 21.25
CA PRO A 88 -0.57 3.66 21.24
C PRO A 88 -1.11 3.35 19.85
N LYS A 89 -1.13 4.33 18.94
CA LYS A 89 -1.63 4.13 17.56
C LYS A 89 -0.74 3.19 16.75
N PHE A 90 0.58 3.33 16.90
CA PHE A 90 1.54 2.46 16.23
C PHE A 90 1.41 1.02 16.73
N GLU A 91 1.37 0.80 18.05
CA GLU A 91 1.23 -0.53 18.62
C GLU A 91 -0.11 -1.18 18.26
N GLN A 92 -1.20 -0.40 18.22
CA GLN A 92 -2.50 -0.89 17.75
C GLN A 92 -2.46 -1.35 16.29
N LYS A 93 -1.85 -0.56 15.39
CA LYS A 93 -1.72 -0.95 13.98
C LYS A 93 -0.86 -2.20 13.84
N LYS A 94 0.31 -2.22 14.48
CA LYS A 94 1.22 -3.36 14.48
C LYS A 94 0.53 -4.64 14.93
N ALA A 95 -0.19 -4.60 16.05
CA ALA A 95 -0.94 -5.75 16.55
C ALA A 95 -2.06 -6.17 15.59
N PHE A 96 -2.81 -5.20 15.04
CA PHE A 96 -3.87 -5.46 14.08
C PHE A 96 -3.35 -6.13 12.81
N THR A 97 -2.32 -5.59 12.17
CA THR A 97 -1.72 -6.15 10.95
C THR A 97 -1.19 -7.56 11.19
N LEU A 98 -0.54 -7.79 12.33
CA LEU A 98 -0.04 -9.11 12.73
C LEU A 98 -1.20 -10.11 12.89
N GLU A 99 -2.27 -9.73 13.59
CA GLU A 99 -3.47 -10.56 13.75
C GLU A 99 -4.19 -10.80 12.41
N GLN A 100 -4.27 -9.78 11.55
CA GLN A 100 -4.90 -9.86 10.24
C GLN A 100 -4.26 -10.95 9.39
N ASN A 101 -2.93 -10.96 9.28
CA ASN A 101 -2.22 -11.99 8.52
C ASN A 101 -2.27 -13.35 9.20
N GLY A 102 -2.13 -13.40 10.53
CA GLY A 102 -2.02 -14.65 11.28
C GLY A 102 -3.33 -15.42 11.43
N ARG A 103 -4.39 -14.73 11.86
CA ARG A 103 -5.67 -15.36 12.28
C ARG A 103 -6.84 -15.05 11.37
N ARG A 104 -6.82 -13.92 10.68
CA ARG A 104 -7.94 -13.48 9.82
C ARG A 104 -7.68 -13.79 8.34
N HIS A 105 -6.56 -14.45 8.05
CA HIS A 105 -6.18 -14.87 6.71
C HIS A 105 -6.04 -13.71 5.72
N GLY A 106 -5.68 -12.51 6.20
CA GLY A 106 -5.40 -11.33 5.38
C GLY A 106 -6.57 -10.33 5.28
N ALA A 107 -6.31 -9.22 4.60
CA ALA A 107 -7.28 -8.18 4.31
C ALA A 107 -8.25 -8.59 3.19
N THR A 108 -9.38 -7.87 3.16
CA THR A 108 -10.41 -7.95 2.13
C THR A 108 -10.60 -6.58 1.52
N VAL A 109 -10.67 -6.50 0.19
CA VAL A 109 -11.00 -5.28 -0.55
C VAL A 109 -12.27 -5.54 -1.34
N LYS A 110 -13.36 -4.86 -0.97
CA LYS A 110 -14.69 -5.03 -1.54
C LYS A 110 -14.78 -4.50 -2.97
N TYR A 111 -14.11 -3.37 -3.22
CA TYR A 111 -14.13 -2.68 -4.51
C TYR A 111 -12.73 -2.69 -5.16
N GLY A 112 -12.19 -3.88 -5.35
CA GLY A 112 -10.98 -4.10 -6.14
C GLY A 112 -11.24 -4.04 -7.64
N LEU A 113 -10.20 -4.31 -8.43
CA LEU A 113 -10.23 -4.29 -9.89
C LEU A 113 -9.63 -5.56 -10.49
N SER A 114 -10.23 -6.10 -11.54
CA SER A 114 -9.62 -7.10 -12.40
C SER A 114 -9.58 -6.58 -13.83
N VAL A 115 -8.45 -6.79 -14.50
CA VAL A 115 -8.28 -6.43 -15.90
C VAL A 115 -8.37 -7.70 -16.74
N SER A 116 -9.08 -7.67 -17.86
CA SER A 116 -9.10 -8.80 -18.81
C SER A 116 -7.70 -9.08 -19.37
N GLU A 117 -7.46 -10.30 -19.87
CA GLU A 117 -6.16 -10.70 -20.42
C GLU A 117 -5.70 -9.81 -21.58
N ASP A 118 -6.63 -9.29 -22.38
CA ASP A 118 -6.38 -8.37 -23.49
C ASP A 118 -6.28 -6.89 -23.07
N GLY A 119 -6.48 -6.59 -21.78
CA GLY A 119 -6.42 -5.23 -21.24
C GLY A 119 -7.61 -4.33 -21.57
N THR A 120 -8.64 -4.83 -22.26
CA THR A 120 -9.72 -3.98 -22.79
C THR A 120 -10.87 -3.77 -21.80
N GLN A 121 -11.02 -4.64 -20.82
CA GLN A 121 -12.10 -4.59 -19.83
C GLN A 121 -11.54 -4.49 -18.41
N ILE A 122 -12.17 -3.62 -17.62
CA ILE A 122 -11.91 -3.48 -16.18
C ILE A 122 -13.20 -3.76 -15.43
N ASP A 123 -13.19 -4.81 -14.63
CA ASP A 123 -14.32 -5.20 -13.80
C ASP A 123 -14.04 -4.90 -12.32
N LYS A 124 -15.12 -4.60 -11.60
CA LYS A 124 -15.07 -4.50 -10.13
C LYS A 124 -15.10 -5.90 -9.56
N THR A 125 -14.11 -6.22 -8.73
CA THR A 125 -14.00 -7.54 -8.11
C THR A 125 -13.70 -7.42 -6.62
N GLU A 126 -14.22 -8.35 -5.83
CA GLU A 126 -13.85 -8.47 -4.42
C GLU A 126 -12.57 -9.30 -4.32
N MET A 127 -11.59 -8.77 -3.60
CA MET A 127 -10.30 -9.41 -3.40
C MET A 127 -10.17 -9.87 -1.96
N LEU A 128 -9.82 -11.13 -1.77
CA LEU A 128 -9.74 -11.79 -0.47
C LEU A 128 -8.31 -12.27 -0.19
N HIS A 129 -8.04 -12.50 1.08
CA HIS A 129 -6.81 -13.10 1.57
C HIS A 129 -5.54 -12.36 1.17
N ILE A 130 -5.60 -11.02 1.21
CA ILE A 130 -4.51 -10.16 0.81
C ILE A 130 -3.58 -9.94 2.01
N PRO A 131 -2.27 -10.24 1.92
CA PRO A 131 -1.33 -9.89 2.98
C PRO A 131 -1.39 -8.39 3.32
N SER A 132 -1.45 -8.06 4.60
CA SER A 132 -1.53 -6.69 5.09
C SER A 132 -0.23 -6.28 5.78
N PHE A 133 0.20 -5.03 5.56
CA PHE A 133 1.39 -4.46 6.17
C PHE A 133 1.10 -3.05 6.64
N TYR A 134 1.87 -2.59 7.63
CA TYR A 134 1.90 -1.18 7.99
C TYR A 134 3.21 -0.53 7.56
N LEU A 135 3.18 0.75 7.22
CA LEU A 135 4.36 1.53 6.86
C LEU A 135 4.50 2.72 7.82
N PRO A 136 5.33 2.60 8.87
CA PRO A 136 5.48 3.66 9.84
C PRO A 136 6.52 4.68 9.35
N LEU A 137 6.18 5.97 9.35
CA LEU A 137 7.13 7.04 9.04
C LEU A 137 7.01 8.15 10.09
N PRO A 138 8.10 8.54 10.76
CA PRO A 138 8.02 9.57 11.78
C PRO A 138 7.79 10.95 11.13
N PRO A 139 7.15 11.92 11.85
CA PRO A 139 6.71 13.18 11.26
C PRO A 139 7.80 14.05 10.63
N ASP A 140 9.02 14.00 11.17
CA ASP A 140 10.19 14.70 10.64
C ASP A 140 10.61 14.16 9.27
N ARG A 141 10.62 12.83 9.12
CA ARG A 141 10.90 12.17 7.83
C ARG A 141 9.79 12.38 6.82
N LEU A 142 8.54 12.40 7.26
CA LEU A 142 7.42 12.79 6.41
C LEU A 142 7.59 14.22 5.88
N ALA A 143 7.91 15.17 6.76
CA ALA A 143 8.09 16.57 6.37
C ALA A 143 9.26 16.77 5.39
N ALA A 144 10.35 16.00 5.54
CA ALA A 144 11.44 15.98 4.58
C ALA A 144 11.00 15.38 3.23
N GLY A 145 10.32 14.23 3.26
CA GLY A 145 9.80 13.56 2.06
C GLY A 145 8.87 14.43 1.24
N MET A 146 7.96 15.16 1.88
CA MET A 146 7.06 16.10 1.19
C MET A 146 7.79 17.26 0.49
N LYS A 147 9.02 17.59 0.88
CA LYS A 147 9.85 18.62 0.24
C LYS A 147 10.76 18.06 -0.85
N GLU A 148 11.20 16.82 -0.68
CA GLU A 148 12.26 16.19 -1.49
C GLU A 148 11.73 15.19 -2.52
N VAL A 149 10.45 14.81 -2.44
CA VAL A 149 9.83 13.92 -3.43
C VAL A 149 9.79 14.58 -4.80
N GLU A 150 10.29 13.88 -5.82
CA GLU A 150 10.26 14.36 -7.18
C GLU A 150 8.92 14.03 -7.85
N LEU A 151 8.20 15.05 -8.30
CA LEU A 151 6.89 14.86 -8.95
C LEU A 151 7.00 14.34 -10.39
N SER A 152 8.19 14.43 -10.98
CA SER A 152 8.46 13.82 -12.29
C SER A 152 8.51 12.30 -12.18
N LEU A 153 7.91 11.62 -13.15
CA LEU A 153 8.00 10.17 -13.27
C LEU A 153 9.38 9.69 -13.72
N GLU A 154 10.18 10.55 -14.35
CA GLU A 154 11.47 10.20 -14.96
C GLU A 154 12.67 10.38 -14.04
N LYS A 155 12.50 11.05 -12.90
CA LYS A 155 13.55 11.33 -11.94
C LYS A 155 13.19 10.74 -10.60
N GLU A 156 14.18 10.27 -9.86
CA GLU A 156 14.02 9.79 -8.50
C GLU A 156 14.98 10.55 -7.59
N SER A 157 14.50 11.00 -6.44
CA SER A 157 15.35 11.62 -5.43
C SER A 157 16.00 10.58 -4.53
N GLU A 158 17.08 10.98 -3.84
CA GLU A 158 17.73 10.14 -2.83
C GLU A 158 16.75 9.74 -1.72
N PHE A 159 15.83 10.65 -1.36
CA PHE A 159 14.76 10.35 -0.41
C PHE A 159 13.90 9.17 -0.89
N GLU A 160 13.46 9.16 -2.15
CA GLU A 160 12.60 8.10 -2.69
C GLU A 160 13.31 6.74 -2.71
N ASN A 161 14.60 6.73 -3.02
CA ASN A 161 15.43 5.53 -2.95
C ASN A 161 15.50 5.00 -1.51
N ASN A 162 15.85 5.88 -0.55
CA ASN A 162 15.94 5.52 0.86
C ASN A 162 14.57 5.08 1.43
N PHE A 163 13.48 5.72 1.01
CA PHE A 163 12.12 5.35 1.39
C PHE A 163 11.76 3.96 0.85
N PHE A 164 12.16 3.64 -0.38
CA PHE A 164 11.92 2.33 -0.94
C PHE A 164 12.73 1.23 -0.23
N GLU A 165 14.01 1.46 0.07
CA GLU A 165 14.82 0.54 0.89
C GLU A 165 14.20 0.31 2.27
N TYR A 166 13.70 1.39 2.88
CA TYR A 166 13.00 1.32 4.15
C TYR A 166 11.71 0.49 4.04
N PHE A 167 10.94 0.67 2.96
CA PHE A 167 9.76 -0.14 2.65
C PHE A 167 10.13 -1.63 2.53
N LYS A 168 11.15 -1.98 1.74
CA LYS A 168 11.61 -3.38 1.58
C LYS A 168 11.94 -4.01 2.93
N THR A 169 12.72 -3.30 3.74
CA THR A 169 13.14 -3.76 5.08
C THR A 169 11.93 -3.94 6.00
N THR A 170 10.97 -3.03 5.93
CA THR A 170 9.74 -3.05 6.74
C THR A 170 8.84 -4.23 6.38
N ILE A 171 8.68 -4.55 5.09
CA ILE A 171 7.93 -5.73 4.62
C ILE A 171 8.62 -7.03 5.06
N ALA A 172 9.95 -7.11 4.90
CA ALA A 172 10.72 -8.29 5.30
C ALA A 172 10.61 -8.55 6.81
N ALA A 173 10.77 -7.51 7.64
CA ALA A 173 10.67 -7.62 9.10
C ALA A 173 9.26 -8.06 9.55
N GLN A 174 8.21 -7.50 8.96
CA GLN A 174 6.83 -7.88 9.27
C GLN A 174 6.51 -9.31 8.80
N THR A 175 7.01 -9.71 7.64
CA THR A 175 6.86 -11.08 7.13
C THR A 175 7.48 -12.09 8.09
N ALA A 176 8.75 -11.88 8.47
CA ALA A 176 9.43 -12.72 9.44
C ALA A 176 8.70 -12.74 10.79
N GLY A 177 8.26 -11.58 11.28
CA GLY A 177 7.50 -11.46 12.53
C GLY A 177 6.17 -12.23 12.50
N ALA A 178 5.44 -12.18 11.39
CA ALA A 178 4.18 -12.90 11.22
C ALA A 178 4.37 -14.42 11.16
N LEU A 179 5.38 -14.89 10.42
CA LEU A 179 5.72 -16.32 10.34
C LEU A 179 6.18 -16.88 11.69
N PHE A 180 6.94 -16.09 12.46
CA PHE A 180 7.39 -16.46 13.79
C PHE A 180 6.23 -16.50 14.81
N ALA A 181 5.39 -15.46 14.83
CA ALA A 181 4.28 -15.35 15.79
C ALA A 181 3.16 -16.38 15.54
N TYR A 182 2.98 -16.82 14.29
CA TYR A 182 1.94 -17.77 13.89
C TYR A 182 2.54 -18.97 13.14
N PRO A 183 3.20 -19.91 13.83
CA PRO A 183 3.80 -21.09 13.20
C PRO A 183 2.76 -21.97 12.47
N ASN A 184 1.50 -21.93 12.92
CA ASN A 184 0.37 -22.64 12.32
C ASN A 184 -0.45 -21.80 11.33
N MET A 185 0.08 -20.66 10.86
CA MET A 185 -0.56 -19.87 9.82
C MET A 185 -0.86 -20.72 8.58
N ASP A 186 -2.00 -20.43 7.94
CA ASP A 186 -2.43 -21.11 6.72
C ASP A 186 -1.33 -21.09 5.63
N ASN A 187 -1.19 -22.21 4.92
CA ASN A 187 -0.14 -22.38 3.92
C ASN A 187 -0.28 -21.42 2.73
N THR A 188 -1.50 -21.01 2.38
CA THR A 188 -1.72 -20.03 1.31
C THR A 188 -1.19 -18.66 1.74
N MET A 189 -1.49 -18.24 2.97
CA MET A 189 -0.97 -16.97 3.49
C MET A 189 0.55 -16.98 3.63
N LYS A 190 1.14 -18.07 4.15
CA LYS A 190 2.60 -18.23 4.21
C LYS A 190 3.26 -18.07 2.84
N LYS A 191 2.73 -18.75 1.82
CA LYS A 191 3.23 -18.65 0.44
C LYS A 191 3.09 -17.23 -0.11
N ARG A 192 1.98 -16.55 0.16
CA ARG A 192 1.77 -15.16 -0.28
C ARG A 192 2.75 -14.19 0.38
N LEU A 193 3.00 -14.32 1.68
CA LEU A 193 3.98 -13.49 2.40
C LEU A 193 5.39 -13.67 1.85
N ILE A 194 5.82 -14.92 1.63
CA ILE A 194 7.14 -15.22 1.06
C ILE A 194 7.24 -14.71 -0.39
N ALA A 195 6.24 -14.98 -1.23
CA ALA A 195 6.24 -14.54 -2.62
C ALA A 195 6.30 -13.01 -2.75
N LEU A 196 5.61 -12.28 -1.87
CA LEU A 196 5.70 -10.82 -1.79
C LEU A 196 7.12 -10.37 -1.43
N GLN A 197 7.72 -10.96 -0.39
CA GLN A 197 9.07 -10.62 0.05
C GLN A 197 10.08 -10.84 -1.09
N ASP A 198 9.99 -11.97 -1.78
CA ASP A 198 10.83 -12.28 -2.94
C ASP A 198 10.58 -11.33 -4.10
N ALA A 199 9.31 -11.02 -4.39
CA ALA A 199 8.94 -10.09 -5.46
C ALA A 199 9.52 -8.69 -5.23
N ILE A 200 9.48 -8.19 -3.98
CA ILE A 200 10.00 -6.88 -3.58
C ILE A 200 11.52 -6.85 -3.52
N ALA A 201 12.16 -7.88 -2.95
CA ALA A 201 13.61 -7.92 -2.81
C ALA A 201 14.36 -7.94 -4.15
N ASN A 202 13.75 -8.52 -5.20
CA ASN A 202 14.38 -8.67 -6.50
C ASN A 202 14.14 -7.51 -7.48
N MET A 203 13.47 -6.43 -7.05
CA MET A 203 13.11 -5.33 -7.97
C MET A 203 14.30 -4.52 -8.48
N ASP A 204 15.41 -4.46 -7.73
CA ASP A 204 16.61 -3.72 -8.14
C ASP A 204 17.34 -4.39 -9.32
N ASN A 205 17.17 -5.71 -9.49
CA ASN A 205 17.86 -6.48 -10.53
C ASN A 205 17.21 -6.37 -11.92
N THR A 206 16.03 -5.75 -12.03
CA THR A 206 15.25 -5.68 -13.29
C THR A 206 15.41 -4.37 -14.06
N MET A 207 16.08 -3.36 -13.50
CA MET A 207 16.32 -2.08 -14.18
C MET A 207 17.45 -2.17 -15.22
N GLU A 208 18.39 -3.13 -15.12
CA GLU A 208 19.48 -3.29 -16.08
C GLU A 208 19.12 -4.11 -17.34
N ALA A 209 18.04 -4.91 -17.29
CA ALA A 209 17.73 -5.84 -18.38
C ALA A 209 16.93 -5.23 -19.55
N THR A 210 16.35 -4.03 -19.37
CA THR A 210 15.36 -3.48 -20.33
C THR A 210 15.90 -2.29 -21.15
N THR A 211 17.04 -1.72 -20.80
CA THR A 211 17.74 -0.70 -21.60
C THR A 211 18.64 -1.29 -22.70
N GLY A 212 18.71 -2.62 -22.81
CA GLY A 212 19.54 -3.34 -23.79
C GLY A 212 18.83 -3.86 -25.05
N LYS A 213 17.52 -3.60 -25.24
CA LYS A 213 16.82 -3.97 -26.49
C LYS A 213 16.23 -2.75 -27.19
N THR A 214 17.12 -1.99 -27.81
CA THR A 214 16.80 -1.17 -28.98
C THR A 214 16.79 -2.07 -30.22
N ALA A 215 15.91 -1.73 -31.18
CA ALA A 215 15.77 -2.22 -32.56
C ALA A 215 14.83 -3.43 -32.79
N LEU A 216 13.54 -3.16 -33.05
CA LEU A 216 12.98 -2.93 -34.39
C LEU A 216 11.51 -2.46 -34.28
#